data_AF-A0A5D0UWF6-F1
#
_entry.id   AF-A0A5D0UWF6-F1
#
_cell.length_a   1.000
_cell.length_b   1.000
_cell.length_c   1.000
_cell.angle_alpha   90.00
_cell.angle_beta   90.00
_cell.angle_gamma   90.00
#
_symmetry.space_group_name_H-M   'P 1'
#
loop_
_entity.id
_entity.type
_entity.pdbx_description
1 polymer ?
#
loop_
_entity_poly.entity_id
_entity_poly.type
_entity_poly.pdbx_seq_one_letter_code
_entity_poly.pdbx_strand_id
1 'polypeptide(L)'
;MERPTVPDAARVALAWLGHPVTVLALVVLVLNDHVLKAAQPGWLTGKLSDVAGLVLAPPLVAALVALAVPRIPARAAAGLGLGLVGIGFTVVKTSGYAAAAASSAWSVVSGPSLVRADRTDLLALPALALAGWTWRRARRDPVGRRPARLVRLLVLLPAATLAVAATSAVWYFDAARATVVDGRLAAGIGESRGADISSFGATWRVSDDGGETWRDPTAAEEQRLDPRFPPSSGSPAAPPSATPSATPTREDCSAATPQRCYRLAAGRIRVEESDDAGRTWRLAWEVTEEQRAILSRRYQDAGPRGERIAGQELTVLDVGAGRHVVLVANGRDGFAVRGPDGDWRRIGFTGGPYGGGPPPLGASSPADRHADPLRAGLLAFALAELVLVVAAARAGRLVGRGGWLPALLGALTVGTVLPLSAVWLSDDLFAFVAALGCVVLLLGTPLLALIPHWVWRAPGRWTLEVLLAAALTLVLAGLPLTGWLYGRPAYVSTAVALAGLAAVPGLLLGWRAARLVGSFEPLADPPYPPAVPHPARPVRPPAPR
;
A
#
# COMPACT_ATOMS: atom_id res chain seq x y z
N MET A 1 16.59 49.30 28.53
CA MET A 1 16.29 47.86 28.47
C MET A 1 15.64 47.58 27.12
N GLU A 2 16.45 47.40 26.07
CA GLU A 2 15.94 47.09 24.72
C GLU A 2 15.36 45.67 24.72
N ARG A 3 14.07 45.55 24.37
CA ARG A 3 13.45 44.23 24.16
C ARG A 3 14.23 43.52 23.04
N PRO A 4 14.63 42.25 23.20
CA PRO A 4 15.25 41.51 22.12
C PRO A 4 14.26 41.46 20.95
N THR A 5 14.62 42.07 19.83
CA THR A 5 13.86 42.02 18.59
C THR A 5 13.79 40.57 18.16
N VAL A 6 12.60 39.97 18.31
CA VAL A 6 12.35 38.60 17.86
C VAL A 6 12.73 38.54 16.38
N PRO A 7 13.61 37.60 15.95
CA PRO A 7 13.91 37.43 14.55
C PRO A 7 12.61 37.20 13.77
N ASP A 8 12.36 38.07 12.79
CA ASP A 8 11.28 37.90 11.81
C ASP A 8 11.35 36.48 11.24
N ALA A 9 10.28 35.68 11.41
CA ALA A 9 10.24 34.28 11.05
C ALA A 9 10.61 34.05 9.58
N ALA A 10 10.29 35.00 8.69
CA ALA A 10 10.67 34.93 7.28
C ALA A 10 12.19 34.96 7.10
N ARG A 11 12.92 35.75 7.90
CA ARG A 11 14.39 35.81 7.84
C ARG A 11 15.02 34.51 8.28
N VAL A 12 14.51 33.91 9.35
CA VAL A 12 15.01 32.61 9.86
C VAL A 12 14.67 31.48 8.89
N ALA A 13 13.47 31.46 8.33
CA ALA A 13 13.06 30.44 7.37
C ALA A 13 13.84 30.53 6.06
N LEU A 14 14.08 31.75 5.53
CA LEU A 14 14.95 31.93 4.37
C LEU A 14 16.40 31.55 4.69
N ALA A 15 16.89 31.82 5.90
CA ALA A 15 18.21 31.34 6.34
C ALA A 15 18.31 29.82 6.35
N TRP A 16 17.24 29.16 6.79
CA TRP A 16 17.13 27.72 6.82
C TRP A 16 17.06 27.12 5.40
N LEU A 17 16.27 27.71 4.50
CA LEU A 17 16.21 27.28 3.10
C LEU A 17 17.57 27.42 2.39
N GLY A 18 18.33 28.46 2.72
CA GLY A 18 19.68 28.68 2.20
C GLY A 18 20.79 27.99 2.97
N HIS A 19 20.49 27.06 3.88
CA HIS A 19 21.50 26.29 4.59
C HIS A 19 22.19 25.31 3.62
N PRO A 20 23.52 25.11 3.69
CA PRO A 20 24.25 24.28 2.72
C PRO A 20 23.67 22.87 2.55
N VAL A 21 23.26 22.22 3.64
CA VAL A 21 22.60 20.90 3.61
C VAL A 21 21.23 20.93 2.91
N THR A 22 20.46 22.01 3.08
CA THR A 22 19.16 22.18 2.43
C THR A 22 19.32 22.46 0.94
N VAL A 23 20.33 23.25 0.56
CA VAL A 23 20.68 23.49 -0.85
C VAL A 23 21.22 22.21 -1.50
N LEU A 24 22.04 21.43 -0.79
CA LEU A 24 22.48 20.12 -1.28
C LEU A 24 21.29 19.17 -1.48
N ALA A 25 20.33 19.14 -0.56
CA ALA A 25 19.11 18.37 -0.72
C ALA A 25 18.30 18.82 -1.95
N LEU A 26 18.20 20.12 -2.21
CA LEU A 26 17.59 20.65 -3.44
C LEU A 26 18.32 20.17 -4.70
N VAL A 27 19.65 20.27 -4.75
CA VAL A 27 20.45 19.81 -5.90
C VAL A 27 20.29 18.31 -6.11
N VAL A 28 20.35 17.52 -5.04
CA VAL A 28 20.14 16.07 -5.08
C VAL A 28 18.75 15.75 -5.60
N LEU A 29 17.70 16.42 -5.10
CA LEU A 29 16.33 16.19 -5.53
C LEU A 29 16.17 16.44 -7.04
N VAL A 30 16.65 17.59 -7.53
CA VAL A 30 16.56 17.96 -8.95
C VAL A 30 17.34 17.00 -9.84
N LEU A 31 18.61 16.72 -9.52
CA LEU A 31 19.44 15.81 -10.33
C LEU A 31 18.90 14.38 -10.29
N ASN A 32 18.43 13.93 -9.13
CA ASN A 32 17.88 12.58 -8.99
C ASN A 32 16.58 12.42 -9.78
N ASP A 33 15.66 13.37 -9.65
CA ASP A 33 14.33 13.23 -10.24
C ASP A 33 14.32 13.49 -11.76
N HIS A 34 15.25 14.30 -12.28
CA HIS A 34 15.31 14.60 -13.72
C HIS A 34 16.38 13.84 -14.50
N VAL A 35 17.46 13.38 -13.85
CA VAL A 35 18.57 12.71 -14.55
C VAL A 35 18.67 11.24 -14.13
N LEU A 36 18.80 10.98 -12.82
CA LEU A 36 19.09 9.62 -12.35
C LEU A 36 17.89 8.67 -12.51
N LYS A 37 16.67 9.11 -12.17
CA LYS A 37 15.46 8.31 -12.38
C LYS A 37 15.20 7.99 -13.86
N ALA A 38 15.58 8.91 -14.76
CA ALA A 38 15.46 8.70 -16.20
C ALA A 38 16.52 7.73 -16.74
N ALA A 39 17.75 7.79 -16.22
CA ALA A 39 18.85 6.92 -16.65
C ALA A 39 18.76 5.51 -16.05
N GLN A 40 18.47 5.39 -14.75
CA GLN A 40 18.34 4.12 -14.02
C GLN A 40 17.26 4.20 -12.93
N PRO A 41 15.99 3.89 -13.27
CA PRO A 41 14.94 3.82 -12.26
C PRO A 41 15.22 2.66 -11.29
N GLY A 42 15.20 2.94 -9.99
CA GLY A 42 15.47 1.91 -8.99
C GLY A 42 15.18 2.30 -7.55
N TRP A 43 15.21 1.30 -6.66
CA TRP A 43 14.94 1.45 -5.23
C TRP A 43 15.78 2.56 -4.57
N LEU A 44 17.06 2.65 -4.92
CA LEU A 44 17.97 3.66 -4.36
C LEU A 44 17.57 5.09 -4.73
N THR A 45 17.21 5.34 -6.00
CA THR A 45 16.76 6.66 -6.47
C THR A 45 15.45 7.12 -5.83
N GLY A 46 14.59 6.17 -5.41
CA GLY A 46 13.38 6.46 -4.64
C GLY A 46 13.70 6.99 -3.25
N LYS A 47 14.51 6.24 -2.47
CA LYS A 47 14.89 6.64 -1.10
C LYS A 47 15.67 7.93 -1.04
N LEU A 48 16.54 8.16 -2.03
CA LEU A 48 17.32 9.39 -2.13
C LEU A 48 16.41 10.63 -2.29
N SER A 49 15.37 10.50 -3.14
CA SER A 49 14.36 11.54 -3.35
C SER A 49 13.58 11.83 -2.05
N ASP A 50 13.19 10.78 -1.31
CA ASP A 50 12.48 10.93 -0.04
C ASP A 50 13.32 11.63 1.03
N VAL A 51 14.58 11.24 1.20
CA VAL A 51 15.50 11.89 2.15
C VAL A 51 15.73 13.34 1.77
N ALA A 52 15.97 13.62 0.49
CA ALA A 52 16.16 14.98 0.00
C ALA A 52 14.90 15.85 0.21
N GLY A 53 13.73 15.30 -0.11
CA GLY A 53 12.43 15.95 0.11
C GLY A 53 12.16 16.27 1.57
N LEU A 54 12.41 15.32 2.49
CA LEU A 54 12.23 15.52 3.94
C LEU A 54 13.20 16.54 4.55
N VAL A 55 14.36 16.78 3.93
CA VAL A 55 15.30 17.83 4.34
C VAL A 55 14.90 19.20 3.76
N LEU A 56 14.40 19.24 2.52
CA LEU A 56 14.06 20.47 1.79
C LEU A 56 12.67 21.04 2.11
N ALA A 57 11.66 20.18 2.23
CA ALA A 57 10.27 20.62 2.34
C ALA A 57 9.97 21.39 3.65
N PRO A 58 10.49 21.03 4.84
CA PRO A 58 10.22 21.79 6.05
C PRO A 58 10.65 23.27 6.00
N PRO A 59 11.86 23.64 5.54
CA PRO A 59 12.23 25.05 5.37
C PRO A 59 11.37 25.78 4.33
N LEU A 60 10.98 25.10 3.25
CA LEU A 60 10.09 25.66 2.23
C LEU A 60 8.72 26.03 2.82
N VAL A 61 8.06 25.07 3.50
CA VAL A 61 6.77 25.29 4.16
C VAL A 61 6.88 26.39 5.21
N ALA A 62 7.94 26.37 6.03
CA ALA A 62 8.16 27.40 7.04
C ALA A 62 8.35 28.80 6.41
N ALA A 63 9.01 28.90 5.27
CA ALA A 63 9.19 30.16 4.55
C ALA A 63 7.86 30.69 3.97
N LEU A 64 7.07 29.82 3.33
CA LEU A 64 5.76 30.18 2.78
C LEU A 64 4.80 30.62 3.89
N VAL A 65 4.72 29.89 5.00
CA VAL A 65 3.89 30.24 6.17
C VAL A 65 4.33 31.57 6.78
N ALA A 66 5.64 31.80 6.93
CA ALA A 66 6.15 33.04 7.49
C ALA A 66 5.92 34.26 6.57
N LEU A 67 5.84 34.06 5.26
CA LEU A 67 5.47 35.10 4.30
C LEU A 67 3.95 35.36 4.29
N ALA A 68 3.13 34.33 4.44
CA ALA A 68 1.67 34.42 4.41
C ALA A 68 1.05 34.91 5.73
N VAL A 69 1.68 34.61 6.87
CA VAL A 69 1.19 34.98 8.21
C VAL A 69 2.18 35.93 8.88
N PRO A 70 2.01 37.24 8.71
CA PRO A 70 2.88 38.24 9.34
C PRO A 70 2.85 38.07 10.86
N ARG A 71 4.03 38.07 11.49
CA ARG A 71 4.25 37.97 12.96
C ARG A 71 4.16 36.56 13.57
N ILE A 72 4.06 35.49 12.78
CA ILE A 72 4.21 34.14 13.34
C ILE A 72 5.60 33.99 14.00
N PRO A 73 5.72 33.39 15.20
CA PRO A 73 7.03 33.18 15.80
C PRO A 73 7.83 32.12 15.03
N ALA A 74 9.14 32.34 14.86
CA ALA A 74 10.01 31.46 14.06
C ALA A 74 10.00 29.99 14.50
N ARG A 75 9.80 29.73 15.81
CA ARG A 75 9.64 28.37 16.34
C ARG A 75 8.34 27.71 15.89
N ALA A 76 7.24 28.46 15.83
CA ALA A 76 5.96 27.93 15.37
C ALA A 76 5.99 27.66 13.87
N ALA A 77 6.55 28.57 13.06
CA ALA A 77 6.73 28.35 11.62
C ALA A 77 7.56 27.08 11.32
N ALA A 78 8.66 26.86 12.08
CA ALA A 78 9.47 25.66 11.95
C ALA A 78 8.74 24.39 12.45
N GLY A 79 8.01 24.48 13.55
CA GLY A 79 7.19 23.38 14.07
C GLY A 79 6.09 22.97 13.08
N LEU A 80 5.43 23.93 12.45
CA LEU A 80 4.45 23.70 11.38
C LEU A 80 5.11 23.06 10.16
N GLY A 81 6.26 23.58 9.70
CA GLY A 81 6.97 22.99 8.57
C GLY A 81 7.38 21.53 8.81
N LEU A 82 7.99 21.23 9.96
CA LEU A 82 8.38 19.85 10.31
C LEU A 82 7.17 18.94 10.52
N GLY A 83 6.14 19.43 11.21
CA GLY A 83 4.93 18.69 11.53
C GLY A 83 4.11 18.37 10.28
N LEU A 84 3.80 19.37 9.46
CA LEU A 84 3.01 19.20 8.24
C LEU A 84 3.73 18.30 7.23
N VAL A 85 5.04 18.47 7.04
CA VAL A 85 5.82 17.60 6.14
C VAL A 85 5.90 16.18 6.68
N GLY A 86 6.20 15.99 7.97
CA GLY A 86 6.29 14.65 8.55
C GLY A 86 4.97 13.90 8.56
N ILE A 87 3.88 14.57 8.96
CA ILE A 87 2.53 14.01 8.92
C ILE A 87 2.13 13.73 7.47
N GLY A 88 2.25 14.72 6.57
CA GLY A 88 1.90 14.58 5.16
C GLY A 88 2.66 13.46 4.48
N PHE A 89 3.98 13.38 4.64
CA PHE A 89 4.81 12.31 4.11
C PHE A 89 4.38 10.94 4.66
N THR A 90 4.16 10.83 5.97
CA THR A 90 3.71 9.57 6.59
C THR A 90 2.35 9.15 6.03
N VAL A 91 1.39 10.08 5.96
CA VAL A 91 0.04 9.84 5.42
C VAL A 91 0.12 9.36 3.97
N VAL A 92 0.86 10.07 3.13
CA VAL A 92 0.94 9.80 1.70
C VAL A 92 1.71 8.50 1.39
N LYS A 93 2.79 8.20 2.12
CA LYS A 93 3.59 6.97 1.91
C LYS A 93 2.95 5.71 2.50
N THR A 94 2.04 5.85 3.45
CA THR A 94 1.35 4.70 4.05
C THR A 94 -0.01 4.40 3.42
N SER A 95 -0.55 5.34 2.63
CA SER A 95 -1.94 5.30 2.18
C SER A 95 -2.12 5.30 0.68
N GLY A 96 -2.75 4.27 0.10
CA GLY A 96 -3.07 4.24 -1.33
C GLY A 96 -4.03 5.37 -1.75
N TYR A 97 -5.05 5.66 -0.95
CA TYR A 97 -6.01 6.73 -1.19
C TYR A 97 -5.39 8.12 -1.01
N ALA A 98 -4.58 8.32 0.04
CA ALA A 98 -3.93 9.62 0.23
C ALA A 98 -2.80 9.85 -0.78
N ALA A 99 -2.12 8.78 -1.20
CA ALA A 99 -1.24 8.79 -2.35
C ALA A 99 -1.99 9.21 -3.62
N ALA A 100 -3.17 8.66 -3.90
CA ALA A 100 -4.00 9.05 -5.04
C ALA A 100 -4.49 10.51 -4.94
N ALA A 101 -4.90 10.98 -3.76
CA ALA A 101 -5.33 12.36 -3.54
C ALA A 101 -4.15 13.36 -3.62
N ALA A 102 -2.98 13.00 -3.10
CA ALA A 102 -1.76 13.79 -3.27
C ALA A 102 -1.33 13.81 -4.74
N SER A 103 -1.48 12.69 -5.44
CA SER A 103 -1.23 12.56 -6.88
C SER A 103 -2.17 13.46 -7.69
N SER A 104 -3.45 13.54 -7.34
CA SER A 104 -4.40 14.42 -8.03
C SER A 104 -4.11 15.90 -7.73
N ALA A 105 -3.81 16.25 -6.47
CA ALA A 105 -3.46 17.61 -6.08
C ALA A 105 -2.19 18.11 -6.77
N TRP A 106 -1.13 17.28 -6.83
CA TRP A 106 0.09 17.59 -7.57
C TRP A 106 -0.12 17.55 -9.09
N SER A 107 -1.03 16.72 -9.59
CA SER A 107 -1.37 16.73 -11.02
C SER A 107 -1.99 18.05 -11.49
N VAL A 108 -2.68 18.77 -10.60
CA VAL A 108 -3.24 20.10 -10.87
C VAL A 108 -2.16 21.19 -10.94
N VAL A 109 -1.13 21.08 -10.11
CA VAL A 109 -0.10 22.12 -9.96
C VAL A 109 1.07 21.94 -10.92
N SER A 110 1.44 20.70 -11.20
CA SER A 110 2.75 20.36 -11.80
C SER A 110 2.64 19.57 -13.11
N GLY A 111 1.42 19.28 -13.57
CA GLY A 111 1.17 18.22 -14.54
C GLY A 111 1.23 16.83 -13.89
N PRO A 112 1.04 15.74 -14.67
CA PRO A 112 0.79 14.40 -14.13
C PRO A 112 1.83 13.99 -13.08
N SER A 113 1.36 13.67 -11.88
CA SER A 113 2.20 13.20 -10.76
C SER A 113 1.55 11.98 -10.11
N LEU A 114 2.34 10.96 -9.78
CA LEU A 114 1.90 9.81 -8.98
C LEU A 114 2.83 9.73 -7.77
N VAL A 115 2.26 9.92 -6.60
CA VAL A 115 2.91 9.61 -5.35
C VAL A 115 2.59 8.16 -5.02
N ARG A 116 3.62 7.34 -4.77
CA ARG A 116 3.45 5.93 -4.43
C ARG A 116 3.40 5.75 -2.92
N ALA A 117 2.45 4.94 -2.45
CA ALA A 117 2.46 4.44 -1.10
C ALA A 117 3.47 3.29 -0.97
N ASP A 118 4.70 3.60 -0.57
CA ASP A 118 5.71 2.61 -0.17
C ASP A 118 6.09 2.81 1.30
N ARG A 119 5.71 1.84 2.14
CA ARG A 119 5.95 1.90 3.58
C ARG A 119 7.42 1.84 3.95
N THR A 120 8.28 1.31 3.07
CA THR A 120 9.73 1.31 3.29
C THR A 120 10.31 2.73 3.15
N ASP A 121 9.59 3.68 2.56
CA ASP A 121 9.96 5.10 2.52
C ASP A 121 9.92 5.75 3.92
N LEU A 122 9.20 5.17 4.88
CA LEU A 122 9.19 5.66 6.27
C LEU A 122 10.57 5.57 6.93
N LEU A 123 11.47 4.73 6.42
CA LEU A 123 12.87 4.72 6.83
C LEU A 123 13.59 6.04 6.55
N ALA A 124 13.03 6.93 5.72
CA ALA A 124 13.54 8.26 5.46
C ALA A 124 13.13 9.29 6.54
N LEU A 125 12.13 9.01 7.39
CA LEU A 125 11.66 9.93 8.45
C LEU A 125 12.77 10.48 9.38
N PRO A 126 13.82 9.71 9.74
CA PRO A 126 14.96 10.26 10.47
C PRO A 126 15.62 11.48 9.80
N ALA A 127 15.46 11.68 8.49
CA ALA A 127 15.92 12.87 7.78
C ALA A 127 15.26 14.18 8.28
N LEU A 128 14.06 14.11 8.89
CA LEU A 128 13.45 15.27 9.56
C LEU A 128 14.27 15.75 10.76
N ALA A 129 15.04 14.86 11.42
CA ALA A 129 15.97 15.26 12.47
C ALA A 129 17.11 16.11 11.89
N LEU A 130 17.57 15.79 10.67
CA LEU A 130 18.55 16.60 9.94
C LEU A 130 17.96 17.96 9.54
N ALA A 131 16.70 18.00 9.09
CA ALA A 131 15.98 19.26 8.85
C ALA A 131 15.87 20.10 10.14
N GLY A 132 15.51 19.49 11.27
CA GLY A 132 15.46 20.16 12.56
C GLY A 132 16.83 20.67 13.04
N TRP A 133 17.91 19.93 12.76
CA TRP A 133 19.28 20.34 13.06
C TRP A 133 19.72 21.55 12.22
N THR A 134 19.43 21.55 10.91
CA THR A 134 19.73 22.69 10.03
C THR A 134 18.96 23.95 10.43
N TRP A 135 17.71 23.84 10.89
CA TRP A 135 16.98 24.95 11.50
C TRP A 135 17.67 25.51 12.74
N ARG A 136 18.11 24.64 13.66
CA ARG A 136 18.83 25.05 14.89
C ARG A 136 20.13 25.79 14.58
N ARG A 137 20.78 25.50 13.44
CA ARG A 137 21.95 26.23 12.95
C ARG A 137 21.54 27.56 12.33
N ALA A 138 20.58 27.56 11.41
CA ALA A 138 20.10 28.76 10.70
C ALA A 138 19.53 29.84 11.63
N ARG A 139 18.89 29.47 12.74
CA ARG A 139 18.37 30.45 13.72
C ARG A 139 19.45 31.19 14.51
N ARG A 140 20.69 30.67 14.56
CA ARG A 140 21.80 31.31 15.28
C ARG A 140 22.50 32.36 14.42
N ASP A 141 22.35 32.27 13.10
CA ASP A 141 22.92 33.21 12.13
C ASP A 141 21.86 33.59 11.07
N PRO A 142 20.83 34.38 11.46
CA PRO A 142 19.80 34.82 10.54
C PRO A 142 20.36 35.79 9.50
N VAL A 143 19.76 35.79 8.30
CA VAL A 143 20.27 36.57 7.15
C VAL A 143 20.25 38.07 7.43
N GLY A 144 21.40 38.64 7.77
CA GLY A 144 21.53 40.08 7.99
C GLY A 144 21.72 40.88 6.69
N ARG A 145 22.39 40.29 5.68
CA ARG A 145 22.76 40.98 4.44
C ARG A 145 21.62 40.95 3.40
N ARG A 146 21.20 42.14 2.94
CA ARG A 146 20.19 42.34 1.88
C ARG A 146 20.39 41.48 0.61
N PRO A 147 21.59 41.37 0.02
CA PRO A 147 21.78 40.55 -1.20
C PRO A 147 21.55 39.06 -0.95
N ALA A 148 22.05 38.50 0.16
CA ALA A 148 21.83 37.10 0.50
C ALA A 148 20.34 36.77 0.72
N ARG A 149 19.59 37.72 1.27
CA ARG A 149 18.14 37.60 1.44
C ARG A 149 17.41 37.62 0.10
N LEU A 150 17.80 38.50 -0.82
CA LEU A 150 17.21 38.55 -2.17
C LEU A 150 17.48 37.26 -2.95
N VAL A 151 18.69 36.71 -2.90
CA VAL A 151 19.01 35.42 -3.55
C VAL A 151 18.15 34.28 -2.99
N ARG A 152 17.99 34.20 -1.66
CA ARG A 152 17.15 33.18 -1.03
C ARG A 152 15.67 33.32 -1.42
N LEU A 153 15.17 34.55 -1.54
CA LEU A 153 13.78 34.84 -1.87
C LEU A 153 13.48 34.69 -3.38
N LEU A 154 14.37 35.14 -4.26
CA LEU A 154 14.14 35.23 -5.69
C LEU A 154 14.71 34.04 -6.49
N VAL A 155 15.62 33.26 -5.90
CA VAL A 155 16.23 32.10 -6.57
C VAL A 155 15.88 30.82 -5.82
N LEU A 156 16.27 30.69 -4.55
CA LEU A 156 16.13 29.42 -3.84
C LEU A 156 14.66 29.08 -3.52
N LEU A 157 13.84 30.06 -3.15
CA LEU A 157 12.41 29.81 -2.87
C LEU A 157 11.65 29.37 -4.13
N PRO A 158 11.76 30.04 -5.30
CA PRO A 158 11.18 29.54 -6.54
C PRO A 158 11.75 28.18 -6.95
N ALA A 159 13.07 27.99 -6.89
CA ALA A 159 13.71 26.72 -7.27
C ALA A 159 13.26 25.56 -6.37
N ALA A 160 13.16 25.76 -5.05
CA ALA A 160 12.67 24.76 -4.12
C ALA A 160 11.18 24.45 -4.32
N THR A 161 10.36 25.47 -4.59
CA THR A 161 8.95 25.28 -4.92
C THR A 161 8.81 24.45 -6.20
N LEU A 162 9.54 24.79 -7.25
CA LEU A 162 9.53 24.05 -8.52
C LEU A 162 10.06 22.62 -8.36
N ALA A 163 11.13 22.41 -7.61
CA ALA A 163 11.69 21.07 -7.38
C ALA A 163 10.76 20.15 -6.58
N VAL A 164 10.05 20.69 -5.58
CA VAL A 164 9.04 19.93 -4.81
C VAL A 164 7.78 19.68 -5.64
N ALA A 165 7.39 20.64 -6.49
CA ALA A 165 6.26 20.48 -7.39
C ALA A 165 6.55 19.46 -8.51
N ALA A 166 7.77 19.44 -9.05
CA ALA A 166 8.20 18.61 -10.19
C ALA A 166 8.41 17.11 -9.85
N THR A 167 7.62 16.55 -8.93
CA THR A 167 7.63 15.10 -8.68
C THR A 167 7.02 14.37 -9.87
N SER A 168 7.85 13.59 -10.57
CA SER A 168 7.47 12.86 -11.78
C SER A 168 6.34 11.85 -11.53
N ALA A 169 5.35 11.76 -12.42
CA ALA A 169 4.40 10.64 -12.42
C ALA A 169 5.10 9.29 -12.58
N VAL A 170 4.75 8.36 -11.69
CA VAL A 170 4.89 6.92 -11.92
C VAL A 170 3.69 6.49 -12.75
N TRP A 171 3.95 6.03 -13.96
CA TRP A 171 2.93 5.58 -14.91
C TRP A 171 2.77 4.06 -14.82
N TYR A 172 1.53 3.59 -14.83
CA TYR A 172 1.24 2.16 -14.98
C TYR A 172 0.79 1.90 -16.41
N PHE A 173 1.33 0.84 -16.99
CA PHE A 173 0.96 0.41 -18.34
C PHE A 173 -0.19 -0.58 -18.27
N ASP A 174 -1.19 -0.37 -19.13
CA ASP A 174 -2.32 -1.25 -19.32
C ASP A 174 -2.43 -1.64 -20.79
N ALA A 175 -2.71 -2.90 -21.06
CA ALA A 175 -3.25 -3.30 -22.34
C ALA A 175 -4.66 -2.71 -22.45
N ALA A 176 -4.76 -1.55 -23.10
CA ALA A 176 -5.95 -0.72 -23.10
C ALA A 176 -6.72 -0.82 -24.41
N ARG A 177 -6.00 -1.03 -25.53
CA ARG A 177 -6.59 -0.99 -26.87
C ARG A 177 -6.17 -2.17 -27.74
N ALA A 178 -7.08 -2.64 -28.58
CA ALA A 178 -6.82 -3.67 -29.58
C ALA A 178 -7.57 -3.29 -30.88
N THR A 179 -6.86 -3.19 -32.00
CA THR A 179 -7.47 -2.79 -33.27
C THR A 179 -6.70 -3.36 -34.47
N VAL A 180 -7.18 -3.07 -35.68
CA VAL A 180 -6.55 -3.45 -36.94
C VAL A 180 -6.16 -2.19 -37.71
N VAL A 181 -4.92 -2.16 -38.22
CA VAL A 181 -4.40 -1.09 -39.09
C VAL A 181 -3.79 -1.71 -40.34
N ASP A 182 -4.21 -1.29 -41.53
CA ASP A 182 -3.75 -1.86 -42.81
C ASP A 182 -3.79 -3.40 -42.90
N GLY A 183 -4.81 -4.03 -42.28
CA GLY A 183 -4.90 -5.48 -42.24
C GLY A 183 -3.88 -6.16 -41.32
N ARG A 184 -3.30 -5.42 -40.38
CA ARG A 184 -2.37 -5.90 -39.34
C ARG A 184 -2.97 -5.68 -37.96
N LEU A 185 -2.64 -6.56 -37.01
CA LEU A 185 -3.03 -6.36 -35.61
C LEU A 185 -2.24 -5.20 -34.99
N ALA A 186 -2.92 -4.36 -34.23
CA ALA A 186 -2.34 -3.27 -33.45
C ALA A 186 -2.75 -3.37 -31.98
N ALA A 187 -1.75 -3.45 -31.10
CA ALA A 187 -1.88 -3.49 -29.65
C ALA A 187 -1.53 -2.12 -29.06
N GLY A 188 -2.48 -1.48 -28.38
CA GLY A 188 -2.30 -0.16 -27.78
C GLY A 188 -2.08 -0.26 -26.28
N ILE A 189 -0.87 0.09 -25.86
CA ILE A 189 -0.47 0.14 -24.45
C ILE A 189 -0.80 1.54 -23.94
N GLY A 190 -1.83 1.62 -23.09
CA GLY A 190 -2.23 2.85 -22.45
C GLY A 190 -1.44 3.10 -21.18
N GLU A 191 -1.27 4.38 -20.84
CA GLU A 191 -0.82 4.79 -19.52
C GLU A 191 -2.04 5.13 -18.66
N SER A 192 -2.09 4.60 -17.44
CA SER A 192 -3.20 4.80 -16.50
C SER A 192 -2.74 5.44 -15.20
N ARG A 193 -3.67 6.17 -14.58
CA ARG A 193 -3.44 6.94 -13.34
C ARG A 193 -4.29 6.34 -12.22
N GLY A 194 -3.63 5.75 -11.22
CA GLY A 194 -4.35 5.18 -10.07
C GLY A 194 -5.36 4.09 -10.49
N ALA A 195 -6.63 4.24 -10.09
CA ALA A 195 -7.69 3.27 -10.40
C ALA A 195 -8.40 3.54 -11.75
N ASP A 196 -8.23 4.73 -12.34
CA ASP A 196 -8.90 5.11 -13.60
C ASP A 196 -8.03 4.79 -14.82
N ILE A 197 -8.55 3.92 -15.68
CA ILE A 197 -7.99 3.63 -17.00
C ILE A 197 -8.39 4.77 -17.94
N SER A 198 -7.55 5.80 -18.05
CA SER A 198 -7.75 6.90 -19.00
C SER A 198 -6.50 7.08 -19.86
N SER A 199 -6.36 6.24 -20.90
CA SER A 199 -5.26 6.38 -21.85
C SER A 199 -5.59 7.46 -22.89
N PHE A 200 -5.10 8.68 -22.69
CA PHE A 200 -5.22 9.75 -23.69
C PHE A 200 -4.21 9.65 -24.84
N GLY A 201 -3.28 8.70 -24.80
CA GLY A 201 -2.37 8.31 -25.88
C GLY A 201 -1.83 6.91 -25.60
N ALA A 202 -2.07 5.97 -26.51
CA ALA A 202 -1.55 4.61 -26.38
C ALA A 202 -0.25 4.50 -27.16
N THR A 203 0.77 3.90 -26.57
CA THR A 203 1.94 3.45 -27.33
C THR A 203 1.53 2.22 -28.12
N TRP A 204 1.59 2.31 -29.44
CA TRP A 204 1.12 1.25 -30.32
C TRP A 204 2.24 0.29 -30.70
N ARG A 205 1.87 -0.98 -30.89
CA ARG A 205 2.71 -2.04 -31.43
C ARG A 205 1.94 -2.76 -32.51
N VAL A 206 2.56 -2.99 -33.65
CA VAL A 206 1.94 -3.62 -34.82
C VAL A 206 2.56 -4.99 -35.06
N SER A 207 1.73 -5.96 -35.43
CA SER A 207 2.18 -7.30 -35.79
C SER A 207 1.89 -7.60 -37.26
N ASP A 208 2.93 -8.00 -37.99
CA ASP A 208 2.83 -8.39 -39.41
C ASP A 208 2.46 -9.88 -39.59
N ASP A 209 2.53 -10.67 -38.53
CA ASP A 209 2.44 -12.14 -38.56
C ASP A 209 1.30 -12.70 -37.69
N GLY A 210 0.27 -11.89 -37.46
CA GLY A 210 -0.93 -12.33 -36.73
C GLY A 210 -0.75 -12.46 -35.21
N GLY A 211 0.24 -11.76 -34.65
CA GLY A 211 0.48 -11.60 -33.22
C GLY A 211 1.70 -12.33 -32.69
N GLU A 212 2.49 -13.00 -33.53
CA GLU A 212 3.70 -13.74 -33.13
C GLU A 212 4.85 -12.78 -32.78
N THR A 213 5.11 -11.80 -33.65
CA THR A 213 6.08 -10.74 -33.44
C THR A 213 5.43 -9.37 -33.50
N TRP A 214 6.08 -8.41 -32.83
CA TRP A 214 5.57 -7.06 -32.65
C TRP A 214 6.67 -6.05 -32.92
N ARG A 215 6.36 -5.03 -33.72
CA ARG A 215 7.24 -3.91 -34.07
C ARG A 215 6.60 -2.56 -33.80
N ASP A 216 7.39 -1.50 -33.88
CA ASP A 216 6.87 -0.14 -33.84
C ASP A 216 6.05 0.14 -35.12
N PRO A 217 4.99 0.95 -35.04
CA PRO A 217 4.24 1.38 -36.20
C PRO A 217 5.12 2.23 -37.13
N THR A 218 4.84 2.16 -38.42
CA THR A 218 5.36 3.14 -39.38
C THR A 218 4.66 4.50 -39.17
N ALA A 219 5.26 5.60 -39.62
CA ALA A 219 4.66 6.94 -39.48
C ALA A 219 3.22 7.04 -40.06
N ALA A 220 2.94 6.31 -41.14
CA ALA A 220 1.60 6.26 -41.74
C ALA A 220 0.59 5.45 -40.90
N GLU A 221 1.03 4.33 -40.31
CA GLU A 221 0.22 3.53 -39.39
C GLU A 221 -0.06 4.32 -38.09
N GLU A 222 0.96 5.00 -37.56
CA GLU A 222 0.86 5.84 -36.36
C GLU A 222 -0.16 6.96 -36.53
N GLN A 223 -0.15 7.64 -37.68
CA GLN A 223 -1.12 8.70 -37.99
C GLN A 223 -2.57 8.19 -38.04
N ARG A 224 -2.78 6.93 -38.44
CA ARG A 224 -4.13 6.31 -38.48
C ARG A 224 -4.58 5.81 -37.12
N LEU A 225 -3.65 5.29 -36.32
CA LEU A 225 -3.90 4.82 -34.96
C LEU A 225 -4.12 5.98 -33.97
N ASP A 226 -3.47 7.12 -34.19
CA ASP A 226 -3.64 8.33 -33.39
C ASP A 226 -3.83 9.60 -34.27
N PRO A 227 -5.07 9.91 -34.68
CA PRO A 227 -5.35 11.05 -35.55
C PRO A 227 -5.16 12.42 -34.88
N ARG A 228 -4.75 12.48 -33.61
CA ARG A 228 -4.58 13.72 -32.85
C ARG A 228 -3.19 14.35 -32.97
N PHE A 229 -2.21 13.68 -33.58
CA PHE A 229 -0.86 14.21 -33.78
C PHE A 229 -0.62 14.65 -35.25
N PRO A 230 -0.26 15.93 -35.52
CA PRO A 230 0.11 16.38 -36.86
C PRO A 230 1.47 15.79 -37.29
N PRO A 231 1.71 15.59 -38.59
CA PRO A 231 2.95 14.99 -39.09
C PRO A 231 4.17 15.83 -38.68
N SER A 232 5.26 15.15 -38.31
CA SER A 232 6.58 15.77 -38.36
C SER A 232 6.83 16.21 -39.82
N SER A 233 6.96 17.52 -39.99
CA SER A 233 7.25 18.25 -41.23
C SER A 233 7.56 17.41 -42.48
N GLY A 234 6.64 17.39 -43.46
CA GLY A 234 7.01 17.20 -44.86
C GLY A 234 6.15 16.33 -45.78
N SER A 235 5.20 15.51 -45.27
CA SER A 235 4.43 14.61 -46.15
C SER A 235 3.00 15.10 -46.45
N PRO A 236 2.54 15.03 -47.71
CA PRO A 236 1.18 15.42 -48.08
C PRO A 236 0.15 14.46 -47.47
N ALA A 237 -0.90 15.05 -46.86
CA ALA A 237 -1.98 14.34 -46.19
C ALA A 237 -2.76 13.45 -47.18
N ALA A 238 -2.86 12.15 -46.89
CA ALA A 238 -3.81 11.25 -47.53
C ALA A 238 -5.21 11.44 -46.92
N PRO A 239 -6.30 11.26 -47.70
CA PRO A 239 -7.66 11.45 -47.21
C PRO A 239 -8.06 10.42 -46.13
N PRO A 240 -9.00 10.78 -45.23
CA PRO A 240 -9.32 9.96 -44.06
C PRO A 240 -10.21 8.77 -44.43
N SER A 241 -9.65 7.56 -44.36
CA SER A 241 -10.41 6.31 -44.36
C SER A 241 -10.31 5.69 -42.97
N ALA A 242 -11.45 5.60 -42.28
CA ALA A 242 -11.67 4.96 -40.97
C ALA A 242 -10.87 5.54 -39.78
N THR A 243 -11.44 6.56 -39.14
CA THR A 243 -11.05 6.98 -37.79
C THR A 243 -11.34 5.84 -36.80
N PRO A 244 -10.40 5.42 -35.94
CA PRO A 244 -10.70 4.46 -34.89
C PRO A 244 -11.78 5.04 -33.97
N SER A 245 -12.88 4.30 -33.81
CA SER A 245 -13.99 4.69 -32.92
C SER A 245 -13.48 4.93 -31.50
N ALA A 246 -13.88 6.06 -30.91
CA ALA A 246 -13.53 6.42 -29.53
C ALA A 246 -14.12 5.46 -28.49
N THR A 247 -15.16 4.70 -28.85
CA THR A 247 -15.79 3.69 -28.01
C THR A 247 -14.96 2.40 -28.02
N PRO A 248 -14.64 1.80 -26.86
CA PRO A 248 -13.92 0.53 -26.80
C PRO A 248 -14.75 -0.60 -27.41
N THR A 249 -14.16 -1.32 -28.38
CA THR A 249 -14.80 -2.45 -29.05
C THR A 249 -14.78 -3.69 -28.15
N ARG A 250 -15.93 -4.04 -27.58
CA ARG A 250 -16.06 -5.21 -26.70
C ARG A 250 -16.62 -6.46 -27.37
N GLU A 251 -17.02 -6.32 -28.62
CA GLU A 251 -17.55 -7.38 -29.46
C GLU A 251 -17.12 -7.10 -30.91
N ASP A 252 -16.66 -8.14 -31.61
CA ASP A 252 -16.20 -8.05 -32.99
C ASP A 252 -16.39 -9.41 -33.70
N CYS A 253 -16.56 -9.38 -35.02
CA CYS A 253 -16.86 -10.55 -35.83
C CYS A 253 -15.89 -10.69 -37.00
N SER A 254 -15.67 -11.94 -37.44
CA SER A 254 -14.94 -12.20 -38.69
C SER A 254 -15.69 -11.58 -39.87
N ALA A 255 -15.00 -10.81 -40.71
CA ALA A 255 -15.58 -10.25 -41.92
C ALA A 255 -15.76 -11.33 -43.01
N ALA A 256 -14.83 -12.29 -43.08
CA ALA A 256 -14.92 -13.44 -43.96
C ALA A 256 -16.04 -14.42 -43.55
N THR A 257 -16.32 -14.52 -42.25
CA THR A 257 -17.29 -15.46 -41.69
C THR A 257 -18.20 -14.75 -40.67
N PRO A 258 -19.20 -13.96 -41.10
CA PRO A 258 -19.98 -13.09 -40.19
C PRO A 258 -20.77 -13.79 -39.09
N GLN A 259 -20.93 -15.12 -39.18
CA GLN A 259 -21.54 -15.92 -38.11
C GLN A 259 -20.59 -16.13 -36.92
N ARG A 260 -19.27 -15.99 -37.13
CA ARG A 260 -18.24 -16.18 -36.12
C ARG A 260 -17.91 -14.85 -35.43
N CYS A 261 -18.38 -14.70 -34.19
CA CYS A 261 -18.22 -13.48 -33.40
C CYS A 261 -17.57 -13.76 -32.04
N TYR A 262 -16.94 -12.75 -31.46
CA TYR A 262 -16.27 -12.79 -30.16
C TYR A 262 -16.72 -11.61 -29.30
N ARG A 263 -16.92 -11.83 -28.00
CA ARG A 263 -17.22 -10.76 -27.04
C ARG A 263 -16.49 -10.93 -25.72
N LEU A 264 -16.28 -9.81 -25.03
CA LEU A 264 -15.72 -9.78 -23.68
C LEU A 264 -16.82 -9.90 -22.62
N ALA A 265 -16.59 -10.76 -21.62
CA ALA A 265 -17.40 -10.78 -20.41
C ALA A 265 -17.03 -9.61 -19.49
N ALA A 266 -18.02 -8.82 -19.09
CA ALA A 266 -17.80 -7.62 -18.28
C ALA A 266 -17.08 -7.92 -16.95
N GLY A 267 -16.00 -7.19 -16.68
CA GLY A 267 -15.25 -7.27 -15.41
C GLY A 267 -14.44 -8.55 -15.23
N ARG A 268 -14.29 -9.37 -16.27
CA ARG A 268 -13.54 -10.64 -16.25
C ARG A 268 -12.50 -10.67 -17.35
N ILE A 269 -11.52 -11.56 -17.22
CA ILE A 269 -10.64 -11.95 -18.32
C ILE A 269 -11.26 -13.20 -18.95
N ARG A 270 -12.29 -12.97 -19.77
CA ARG A 270 -13.05 -14.04 -20.42
C ARG A 270 -13.58 -13.57 -21.77
N VAL A 271 -13.36 -14.41 -22.76
CA VAL A 271 -13.82 -14.27 -24.14
C VAL A 271 -14.85 -15.34 -24.40
N GLU A 272 -15.99 -14.92 -24.94
CA GLU A 272 -17.03 -15.80 -25.43
C GLU A 272 -17.05 -15.74 -26.95
N GLU A 273 -17.39 -16.85 -27.58
CA GLU A 273 -17.54 -16.97 -29.02
C GLU A 273 -18.96 -17.40 -29.40
N SER A 274 -19.37 -16.98 -30.58
CA SER A 274 -20.64 -17.34 -31.20
C SER A 274 -20.39 -17.86 -32.61
N ASP A 275 -21.19 -18.85 -33.01
CA ASP A 275 -21.22 -19.43 -34.36
C ASP A 275 -22.53 -19.13 -35.12
N ASP A 276 -23.36 -18.24 -34.56
CA ASP A 276 -24.69 -17.90 -35.05
C ASP A 276 -24.95 -16.39 -35.02
N ALA A 277 -23.91 -15.61 -35.30
CA ALA A 277 -23.93 -14.14 -35.36
C ALA A 277 -24.41 -13.49 -34.05
N GLY A 278 -23.95 -14.01 -32.93
CA GLY A 278 -24.16 -13.45 -31.59
C GLY A 278 -25.47 -13.88 -30.90
N ARG A 279 -26.20 -14.88 -31.44
CA ARG A 279 -27.45 -15.36 -30.80
C ARG A 279 -27.17 -16.26 -29.60
N THR A 280 -26.19 -17.15 -29.72
CA THR A 280 -25.69 -18.00 -28.64
C THR A 280 -24.20 -17.80 -28.43
N TRP A 281 -23.79 -17.92 -27.17
CA TRP A 281 -22.44 -17.64 -26.74
C TRP A 281 -21.90 -18.79 -25.91
N ARG A 282 -20.70 -19.24 -26.23
CA ARG A 282 -19.97 -20.26 -25.48
C ARG A 282 -18.60 -19.75 -25.07
N LEU A 283 -18.03 -20.33 -24.03
CA LEU A 283 -16.70 -19.97 -23.56
C LEU A 283 -15.66 -20.30 -24.65
N ALA A 284 -14.90 -19.28 -25.09
CA ALA A 284 -13.78 -19.45 -26.01
C ALA A 284 -12.46 -19.54 -25.25
N TRP A 285 -12.28 -18.67 -24.25
CA TRP A 285 -11.08 -18.58 -23.44
C TRP A 285 -11.34 -17.81 -22.14
N GLU A 286 -10.72 -18.22 -21.04
CA GLU A 286 -10.75 -17.45 -19.79
C GLU A 286 -9.49 -17.63 -18.94
N VAL A 287 -9.18 -16.61 -18.14
CA VAL A 287 -8.46 -16.76 -16.89
C VAL A 287 -9.51 -16.91 -15.80
N THR A 288 -9.49 -18.03 -15.07
CA THR A 288 -10.55 -18.33 -14.10
C THR A 288 -10.60 -17.27 -13.00
N GLU A 289 -11.75 -17.07 -12.36
CA GLU A 289 -11.85 -16.09 -11.25
C GLU A 289 -10.92 -16.43 -10.08
N GLU A 290 -10.59 -17.71 -9.89
CA GLU A 290 -9.60 -18.16 -8.92
C GLU A 290 -8.20 -17.63 -9.27
N GLN A 291 -7.78 -17.81 -10.54
CA GLN A 291 -6.51 -17.31 -11.04
C GLN A 291 -6.48 -15.77 -11.03
N ARG A 292 -7.58 -15.12 -11.39
CA ARG A 292 -7.74 -13.66 -11.37
C ARG A 292 -7.64 -13.08 -9.97
N ALA A 293 -8.21 -13.75 -8.96
CA ALA A 293 -8.11 -13.34 -7.55
C ALA A 293 -6.66 -13.43 -7.02
N ILE A 294 -5.89 -14.43 -7.45
CA ILE A 294 -4.45 -14.54 -7.14
C ILE A 294 -3.67 -13.42 -7.84
N LEU A 295 -3.98 -13.18 -9.11
CA LEU A 295 -3.33 -12.18 -9.94
C LEU A 295 -3.58 -10.75 -9.42
N SER A 296 -4.80 -10.42 -9.00
CA SER A 296 -5.15 -9.08 -8.49
C SER A 296 -4.38 -8.66 -7.26
N ARG A 297 -4.02 -9.62 -6.40
CA ARG A 297 -3.22 -9.35 -5.21
C ARG A 297 -1.75 -8.99 -5.49
N ARG A 298 -1.25 -9.26 -6.70
CA ARG A 298 0.10 -8.84 -7.12
C ARG A 298 0.16 -7.33 -7.41
N TYR A 299 -0.98 -6.73 -7.76
CA TYR A 299 -1.08 -5.35 -8.23
C TYR A 299 -1.83 -4.50 -7.21
N GLN A 300 -1.11 -3.66 -6.45
CA GLN A 300 -1.71 -2.70 -5.51
C GLN A 300 -2.67 -1.72 -6.20
N ASP A 301 -2.45 -1.53 -7.49
CA ASP A 301 -3.16 -0.62 -8.36
C ASP A 301 -4.33 -1.30 -9.09
N ALA A 302 -4.64 -2.59 -8.84
CA ALA A 302 -5.69 -3.34 -9.55
C ALA A 302 -7.12 -2.79 -9.37
N GLY A 303 -7.34 -1.98 -8.34
CA GLY A 303 -8.66 -1.50 -7.91
C GLY A 303 -9.35 -2.45 -6.90
N PRO A 304 -10.38 -1.97 -6.16
CA PRO A 304 -11.01 -2.72 -5.07
C PRO A 304 -11.63 -4.05 -5.49
N ARG A 305 -12.06 -4.15 -6.76
CA ARG A 305 -12.65 -5.38 -7.33
C ARG A 305 -11.77 -5.99 -8.43
N GLY A 306 -10.53 -5.53 -8.55
CA GLY A 306 -9.62 -5.93 -9.61
C GLY A 306 -10.11 -5.46 -10.98
N GLU A 307 -10.72 -4.26 -11.07
CA GLU A 307 -11.28 -3.73 -12.32
C GLU A 307 -10.23 -3.60 -13.44
N ARG A 308 -8.95 -3.43 -13.08
CA ARG A 308 -7.84 -3.34 -14.04
C ARG A 308 -7.27 -4.69 -14.48
N ILE A 309 -7.86 -5.78 -14.00
CA ILE A 309 -7.55 -7.15 -14.39
C ILE A 309 -8.80 -7.75 -15.01
N ALA A 310 -9.14 -7.22 -16.19
CA ALA A 310 -10.33 -7.54 -16.96
C ALA A 310 -10.09 -7.20 -18.43
N GLY A 311 -10.85 -7.85 -19.33
CA GLY A 311 -10.87 -7.52 -20.75
C GLY A 311 -11.37 -6.09 -20.99
N GLN A 312 -10.61 -5.32 -21.77
CA GLN A 312 -10.87 -3.92 -22.08
C GLN A 312 -11.45 -3.77 -23.50
N GLU A 313 -10.75 -4.32 -24.48
CA GLU A 313 -11.07 -4.25 -25.91
C GLU A 313 -10.63 -5.55 -26.60
N LEU A 314 -11.33 -5.94 -27.66
CA LEU A 314 -10.93 -7.03 -28.54
C LEU A 314 -11.07 -6.63 -30.00
N THR A 315 -10.37 -7.34 -30.88
CA THR A 315 -10.54 -7.24 -32.33
C THR A 315 -10.29 -8.57 -33.01
N VAL A 316 -10.97 -8.78 -34.15
CA VAL A 316 -10.83 -9.96 -35.01
C VAL A 316 -10.19 -9.53 -36.32
N LEU A 317 -9.16 -10.27 -36.75
CA LEU A 317 -8.53 -10.09 -38.05
C LEU A 317 -8.60 -11.40 -38.83
N ASP A 318 -9.24 -11.37 -39.99
CA ASP A 318 -9.25 -12.50 -40.90
C ASP A 318 -7.86 -12.70 -41.53
N VAL A 319 -7.42 -13.95 -41.51
CA VAL A 319 -6.20 -14.40 -42.19
C VAL A 319 -6.59 -15.42 -43.25
N GLY A 320 -5.86 -15.47 -44.37
CA GLY A 320 -6.27 -16.22 -45.57
C GLY A 320 -6.80 -17.64 -45.31
N ALA A 321 -7.69 -18.09 -46.21
CA ALA A 321 -8.41 -19.37 -46.16
C ALA A 321 -9.49 -19.48 -45.06
N GLY A 322 -10.22 -18.38 -44.79
CA GLY A 322 -11.36 -18.37 -43.85
C GLY A 322 -10.96 -18.58 -42.38
N ARG A 323 -9.69 -18.35 -42.06
CA ARG A 323 -9.16 -18.38 -40.69
C ARG A 323 -9.13 -16.96 -40.14
N HIS A 324 -8.93 -16.82 -38.85
CA HIS A 324 -8.85 -15.50 -38.20
C HIS A 324 -8.07 -15.59 -36.90
N VAL A 325 -7.48 -14.47 -36.54
CA VAL A 325 -6.80 -14.24 -35.26
C VAL A 325 -7.61 -13.27 -34.42
N VAL A 326 -7.50 -13.39 -33.10
CA VAL A 326 -8.20 -12.52 -32.16
C VAL A 326 -7.19 -11.92 -31.19
N LEU A 327 -7.16 -10.60 -31.09
CA LEU A 327 -6.32 -9.88 -30.11
C LEU A 327 -7.22 -9.33 -29.01
N VAL A 328 -6.82 -9.54 -27.76
CA VAL A 328 -7.55 -9.09 -26.57
C VAL A 328 -6.64 -8.31 -25.65
N ALA A 329 -7.08 -7.12 -25.26
CA ALA A 329 -6.41 -6.27 -24.27
C ALA A 329 -6.99 -6.54 -22.87
N ASN A 330 -6.19 -7.02 -21.92
CA ASN A 330 -6.64 -7.45 -20.58
C ASN A 330 -6.13 -6.55 -19.43
N GLY A 331 -5.92 -5.26 -19.67
CA GLY A 331 -5.46 -4.31 -18.65
C GLY A 331 -4.06 -4.67 -18.12
N ARG A 332 -3.92 -4.81 -16.80
CA ARG A 332 -2.64 -5.14 -16.14
C ARG A 332 -2.13 -6.54 -16.42
N ASP A 333 -2.98 -7.43 -16.94
CA ASP A 333 -2.55 -8.76 -17.35
C ASP A 333 -1.74 -8.75 -18.67
N GLY A 334 -1.89 -7.67 -19.46
CA GLY A 334 -1.32 -7.56 -20.80
C GLY A 334 -2.28 -8.04 -21.88
N PHE A 335 -1.75 -8.49 -23.00
CA PHE A 335 -2.52 -8.97 -24.15
C PHE A 335 -2.64 -10.50 -24.16
N ALA A 336 -3.71 -10.99 -24.77
CA ALA A 336 -3.88 -12.37 -25.17
C ALA A 336 -4.19 -12.45 -26.67
N VAL A 337 -3.70 -13.48 -27.33
CA VAL A 337 -3.91 -13.72 -28.77
C VAL A 337 -4.46 -15.12 -28.98
N ARG A 338 -5.47 -15.22 -29.84
CA ARG A 338 -5.90 -16.47 -30.48
C ARG A 338 -5.20 -16.59 -31.82
N GLY A 339 -4.42 -17.64 -32.01
CA GLY A 339 -3.81 -17.97 -33.29
C GLY A 339 -4.82 -18.43 -34.34
N PRO A 340 -4.42 -18.55 -35.61
CA PRO A 340 -5.29 -18.98 -36.70
C PRO A 340 -5.84 -20.39 -36.52
N ASP A 341 -5.07 -21.24 -35.83
CA ASP A 341 -5.43 -22.64 -35.56
C ASP A 341 -6.37 -22.77 -34.33
N GLY A 342 -6.59 -21.67 -33.62
CA GLY A 342 -7.53 -21.56 -32.51
C GLY A 342 -6.93 -21.63 -31.12
N ASP A 343 -5.62 -21.83 -31.02
CA ASP A 343 -4.90 -21.82 -29.76
C ASP A 343 -4.83 -20.41 -29.16
N TRP A 344 -5.08 -20.32 -27.84
CA TRP A 344 -5.00 -19.08 -27.09
C TRP A 344 -3.71 -19.02 -26.27
N ARG A 345 -3.04 -17.86 -26.33
CA ARG A 345 -1.86 -17.57 -25.51
C ARG A 345 -1.92 -16.19 -24.88
N ARG A 346 -1.56 -16.11 -23.60
CA ARG A 346 -1.24 -14.83 -22.95
C ARG A 346 0.16 -14.42 -23.40
N ILE A 347 0.30 -13.18 -23.84
CA ILE A 347 1.56 -12.65 -24.38
C ILE A 347 2.13 -11.50 -23.55
N GLY A 348 1.41 -11.05 -22.52
CA GLY A 348 1.86 -9.96 -21.64
C GLY A 348 1.94 -8.64 -22.41
N PHE A 349 3.01 -7.87 -22.22
CA PHE A 349 3.21 -6.60 -22.92
C PHE A 349 4.19 -6.77 -24.09
N THR A 350 3.80 -6.25 -25.26
CA THR A 350 4.40 -6.57 -26.57
C THR A 350 5.62 -5.70 -26.91
N GLY A 351 6.76 -5.97 -26.27
CA GLY A 351 8.06 -5.35 -26.59
C GLY A 351 8.21 -3.87 -26.19
N GLY A 352 9.37 -3.28 -26.51
CA GLY A 352 9.74 -1.93 -26.07
C GLY A 352 10.21 -1.86 -24.61
N PRO A 353 10.26 -0.67 -23.98
CA PRO A 353 10.67 -0.48 -22.58
C PRO A 353 9.79 -1.21 -21.56
N TYR A 354 8.61 -1.64 -22.02
CA TYR A 354 7.55 -2.27 -21.21
C TYR A 354 7.42 -3.77 -21.49
N GLY A 355 8.31 -4.33 -22.32
CA GLY A 355 8.29 -5.73 -22.71
C GLY A 355 8.43 -6.64 -21.49
N GLY A 356 7.49 -7.57 -21.35
CA GLY A 356 7.47 -8.52 -20.25
C GLY A 356 6.45 -9.62 -20.49
N GLY A 357 6.87 -10.87 -20.28
CA GLY A 357 5.97 -12.01 -20.35
C GLY A 357 4.85 -11.90 -19.30
N PRO A 358 3.70 -12.53 -19.56
CA PRO A 358 2.59 -12.47 -18.64
C PRO A 358 2.96 -13.16 -17.31
N PRO A 359 2.48 -12.65 -16.15
CA PRO A 359 2.72 -13.30 -14.88
C PRO A 359 2.12 -14.71 -14.85
N PRO A 360 2.71 -15.67 -14.11
CA PRO A 360 2.18 -17.01 -14.01
C PRO A 360 0.81 -17.01 -13.32
N LEU A 361 -0.11 -17.85 -13.83
CA LEU A 361 -1.44 -18.02 -13.24
C LEU A 361 -1.39 -19.03 -12.10
N GLY A 362 -2.26 -18.86 -11.11
CA GLY A 362 -2.50 -19.85 -10.05
C GLY A 362 -1.38 -20.00 -9.00
N ALA A 363 -0.30 -19.23 -9.11
CA ALA A 363 0.78 -19.19 -8.14
C ALA A 363 1.17 -17.74 -7.84
N SER A 364 1.65 -17.51 -6.62
CA SER A 364 2.27 -16.24 -6.20
C SER A 364 3.38 -16.49 -5.20
N SER A 365 4.24 -15.50 -5.00
CA SER A 365 5.20 -15.49 -3.89
C SER A 365 4.76 -14.49 -2.82
N PRO A 366 5.13 -14.68 -1.54
CA PRO A 366 4.92 -13.67 -0.51
C PRO A 366 5.54 -12.30 -0.84
N ALA A 367 6.63 -12.27 -1.61
CA ALA A 367 7.27 -11.04 -2.06
C ALA A 367 6.38 -10.23 -3.03
N ASP A 368 5.56 -10.91 -3.82
CA ASP A 368 4.61 -10.28 -4.75
C ASP A 368 3.34 -9.78 -4.05
N ARG A 369 3.16 -10.08 -2.75
CA ARG A 369 1.90 -9.91 -2.01
C ARG A 369 1.89 -8.71 -1.05
N HIS A 370 2.89 -7.83 -1.15
CA HIS A 370 2.94 -6.53 -0.47
C HIS A 370 2.64 -6.60 1.04
N ALA A 371 1.47 -6.09 1.48
CA ALA A 371 1.06 -6.03 2.89
C ALA A 371 0.46 -7.34 3.41
N ASP A 372 0.11 -8.28 2.54
CA ASP A 372 -0.56 -9.52 2.93
C ASP A 372 0.24 -10.41 3.90
N PRO A 373 1.58 -10.53 3.82
CA PRO A 373 2.36 -11.24 4.83
C PRO A 373 2.22 -10.67 6.24
N LEU A 374 2.15 -9.34 6.37
CA LEU A 374 1.89 -8.67 7.65
C LEU A 374 0.47 -8.99 8.16
N ARG A 375 -0.53 -8.94 7.27
CA ARG A 375 -1.93 -9.27 7.61
C ARG A 375 -2.06 -10.71 8.12
N ALA A 376 -1.44 -11.65 7.42
CA ALA A 376 -1.37 -13.05 7.79
C ALA A 376 -0.71 -13.24 9.16
N GLY A 377 0.44 -12.60 9.38
CA GLY A 377 1.15 -12.65 10.66
C GLY A 377 0.29 -12.13 11.81
N LEU A 378 -0.27 -10.91 11.68
CA LEU A 378 -1.09 -10.30 12.72
C LEU A 378 -2.32 -11.15 13.09
N LEU A 379 -2.99 -11.75 12.10
CA LEU A 379 -4.13 -12.64 12.36
C LEU A 379 -3.69 -13.92 13.09
N ALA A 380 -2.60 -14.56 12.67
CA ALA A 380 -2.10 -15.77 13.32
C ALA A 380 -1.69 -15.50 14.78
N PHE A 381 -1.03 -14.36 15.04
CA PHE A 381 -0.69 -13.92 16.40
C PHE A 381 -1.93 -13.61 17.24
N ALA A 382 -2.94 -12.91 16.68
CA ALA A 382 -4.19 -12.63 17.38
C ALA A 382 -4.92 -13.90 17.83
N LEU A 383 -4.94 -14.93 16.98
CA LEU A 383 -5.55 -16.23 17.31
C LEU A 383 -4.77 -16.97 18.40
N ALA A 384 -3.44 -16.89 18.40
CA ALA A 384 -2.61 -17.47 19.46
C ALA A 384 -2.78 -16.73 20.80
N GLU A 385 -2.84 -15.39 20.78
CA GLU A 385 -3.12 -14.57 21.96
C GLU A 385 -4.49 -14.89 22.56
N LEU A 386 -5.52 -15.10 21.73
CA LEU A 386 -6.85 -15.52 22.18
C LEU A 386 -6.79 -16.78 23.05
N VAL A 387 -5.94 -17.76 22.69
CA VAL A 387 -5.72 -18.97 23.51
C VAL A 387 -5.16 -18.62 24.88
N LEU A 388 -4.14 -17.75 24.94
CA LEU A 388 -3.53 -17.31 26.19
C LEU A 388 -4.55 -16.62 27.10
N VAL A 389 -5.35 -15.70 26.52
CA VAL A 389 -6.37 -14.93 27.25
C VAL A 389 -7.46 -15.85 27.77
N VAL A 390 -7.99 -16.78 26.96
CA VAL A 390 -9.02 -17.73 27.39
C VAL A 390 -8.50 -18.65 28.50
N ALA A 391 -7.27 -19.15 28.38
CA ALA A 391 -6.65 -20.00 29.40
C ALA A 391 -6.43 -19.24 30.72
N ALA A 392 -5.87 -18.03 30.67
CA ALA A 392 -5.66 -17.18 31.84
C ALA A 392 -6.98 -16.75 32.49
N ALA A 393 -7.98 -16.39 31.69
CA ALA A 393 -9.31 -16.01 32.16
C ALA A 393 -10.02 -17.15 32.88
N ARG A 394 -9.81 -18.39 32.43
CA ARG A 394 -10.37 -19.57 33.09
C ARG A 394 -9.60 -19.90 34.37
N ALA A 395 -8.27 -19.89 34.34
CA ALA A 395 -7.44 -20.15 35.50
C ALA A 395 -7.71 -19.14 36.64
N GLY A 396 -7.77 -17.84 36.32
CA GLY A 396 -8.04 -16.79 37.30
C GLY A 396 -9.40 -16.96 38.01
N ARG A 397 -10.43 -17.40 37.27
CA ARG A 397 -11.75 -17.73 37.85
C ARG A 397 -11.69 -18.90 38.84
N LEU A 398 -10.87 -19.92 38.57
CA LEU A 398 -10.72 -21.08 39.47
C LEU A 398 -9.98 -20.74 40.77
N VAL A 399 -9.04 -19.78 40.72
CA VAL A 399 -8.23 -19.37 41.90
C VAL A 399 -8.96 -18.30 42.75
N GLY A 400 -10.21 -17.96 42.43
CA GLY A 400 -10.98 -16.96 43.20
C GLY A 400 -10.46 -15.53 43.05
N ARG A 401 -9.57 -15.26 42.09
CA ARG A 401 -9.11 -13.89 41.78
C ARG A 401 -10.08 -13.28 40.78
N GLY A 402 -10.90 -12.36 41.31
CA GLY A 402 -12.08 -11.75 40.69
C GLY A 402 -11.93 -11.33 39.23
N GLY A 403 -12.99 -11.54 38.47
CA GLY A 403 -13.05 -11.53 37.00
C GLY A 403 -12.74 -10.22 36.28
N TRP A 404 -12.28 -9.16 36.96
CA TRP A 404 -11.98 -7.88 36.31
C TRP A 404 -10.80 -7.98 35.33
N LEU A 405 -9.73 -8.69 35.70
CA LEU A 405 -8.55 -8.83 34.84
C LEU A 405 -8.83 -9.76 33.64
N PRO A 406 -9.42 -10.95 33.81
CA PRO A 406 -9.97 -11.73 32.70
C PRO A 406 -10.90 -10.93 31.77
N ALA A 407 -11.78 -10.10 32.34
CA ALA A 407 -12.69 -9.25 31.56
C ALA A 407 -11.93 -8.15 30.80
N LEU A 408 -10.92 -7.54 31.41
CA LEU A 408 -10.06 -6.54 30.78
C LEU A 408 -9.25 -7.15 29.62
N LEU A 409 -8.61 -8.31 29.83
CA LEU A 409 -7.87 -9.01 28.78
C LEU A 409 -8.81 -9.42 27.63
N GLY A 410 -10.01 -9.90 27.95
CA GLY A 410 -11.05 -10.18 26.96
C GLY A 410 -11.49 -8.93 26.20
N ALA A 411 -11.70 -7.80 26.88
CA ALA A 411 -12.05 -6.54 26.25
C ALA A 411 -10.93 -5.99 25.35
N LEU A 412 -9.66 -6.11 25.75
CA LEU A 412 -8.51 -5.75 24.92
C LEU A 412 -8.40 -6.65 23.68
N THR A 413 -8.67 -7.96 23.83
CA THR A 413 -8.70 -8.91 22.70
C THR A 413 -9.86 -8.63 21.75
N VAL A 414 -11.04 -8.24 22.25
CA VAL A 414 -12.13 -7.75 21.38
C VAL A 414 -11.73 -6.42 20.72
N GLY A 415 -10.99 -5.58 21.46
CA GLY A 415 -10.43 -4.33 20.99
C GLY A 415 -9.43 -4.50 19.84
N THR A 416 -8.72 -5.64 19.72
CA THR A 416 -7.82 -5.91 18.58
C THR A 416 -8.58 -6.18 17.28
N VAL A 417 -9.86 -6.61 17.34
CA VAL A 417 -10.67 -6.88 16.16
C VAL A 417 -10.88 -5.63 15.31
N LEU A 418 -11.05 -4.47 15.94
CA LEU A 418 -11.30 -3.21 15.24
C LEU A 418 -10.09 -2.74 14.39
N PRO A 419 -8.86 -2.60 14.93
CA PRO A 419 -7.69 -2.30 14.11
C PRO A 419 -7.34 -3.46 13.17
N LEU A 420 -7.56 -4.73 13.55
CA LEU A 420 -7.33 -5.84 12.62
C LEU A 420 -8.27 -5.73 11.40
N SER A 421 -9.55 -5.42 11.63
CA SER A 421 -10.52 -5.20 10.55
C SER A 421 -10.09 -4.04 9.65
N ALA A 422 -9.61 -2.94 10.22
CA ALA A 422 -9.06 -1.81 9.47
C ALA A 422 -7.87 -2.22 8.57
N VAL A 423 -6.97 -3.05 9.09
CA VAL A 423 -5.81 -3.59 8.36
C VAL A 423 -6.22 -4.47 7.17
N TRP A 424 -7.33 -5.20 7.29
CA TRP A 424 -7.84 -6.10 6.24
C TRP A 424 -8.73 -5.41 5.21
N LEU A 425 -9.41 -4.32 5.60
CA LEU A 425 -10.38 -3.61 4.76
C LEU A 425 -9.80 -2.41 4.02
N SER A 426 -8.61 -1.94 4.41
CA SER A 426 -7.97 -0.77 3.79
C SER A 426 -6.48 -1.01 3.52
N ASP A 427 -5.98 -0.30 2.51
CA ASP A 427 -4.55 -0.18 2.19
C ASP A 427 -4.00 1.21 2.57
N ASP A 428 -4.77 1.95 3.38
CA ASP A 428 -4.54 3.35 3.66
C ASP A 428 -3.71 3.61 4.93
N LEU A 429 -3.41 4.87 5.26
CA LEU A 429 -2.75 5.25 6.52
C LEU A 429 -3.49 4.65 7.73
N PHE A 430 -4.81 4.58 7.65
CA PHE A 430 -5.65 3.95 8.66
C PHE A 430 -5.25 2.49 8.90
N ALA A 431 -4.93 1.73 7.85
CA ALA A 431 -4.40 0.37 7.97
C ALA A 431 -3.03 0.35 8.65
N PHE A 432 -2.15 1.31 8.39
CA PHE A 432 -0.83 1.38 9.03
C PHE A 432 -0.93 1.71 10.53
N VAL A 433 -1.70 2.74 10.89
CA VAL A 433 -1.94 3.11 12.29
C VAL A 433 -2.65 1.97 13.02
N ALA A 434 -3.61 1.33 12.36
CA ALA A 434 -4.28 0.15 12.89
C ALA A 434 -3.31 -1.03 13.06
N ALA A 435 -2.37 -1.26 12.14
CA ALA A 435 -1.34 -2.30 12.31
C ALA A 435 -0.45 -2.04 13.52
N LEU A 436 -0.04 -0.78 13.75
CA LEU A 436 0.71 -0.42 14.96
C LEU A 436 -0.14 -0.64 16.22
N GLY A 437 -1.42 -0.24 16.18
CA GLY A 437 -2.38 -0.51 17.25
C GLY A 437 -2.54 -2.01 17.53
N CYS A 438 -2.63 -2.84 16.49
CA CYS A 438 -2.60 -4.29 16.61
C CYS A 438 -1.33 -4.76 17.32
N VAL A 439 -0.14 -4.35 16.86
CA VAL A 439 1.12 -4.76 17.50
C VAL A 439 1.17 -4.37 18.97
N VAL A 440 0.77 -3.14 19.32
CA VAL A 440 0.73 -2.67 20.71
C VAL A 440 -0.20 -3.52 21.55
N LEU A 441 -1.39 -3.85 21.05
CA LEU A 441 -2.34 -4.70 21.77
C LEU A 441 -1.85 -6.16 21.85
N LEU A 442 -1.42 -6.75 20.74
CA LEU A 442 -0.92 -8.13 20.66
C LEU A 442 0.29 -8.38 21.58
N LEU A 443 1.14 -7.37 21.80
CA LEU A 443 2.26 -7.44 22.73
C LEU A 443 1.88 -7.01 24.15
N GLY A 444 1.00 -6.02 24.28
CA GLY A 444 0.60 -5.43 25.57
C GLY A 444 -0.30 -6.35 26.40
N THR A 445 -1.27 -7.02 25.79
CA THR A 445 -2.17 -7.95 26.49
C THR A 445 -1.44 -9.12 27.15
N PRO A 446 -0.51 -9.86 26.48
CA PRO A 446 0.23 -10.91 27.16
C PRO A 446 1.15 -10.36 28.27
N LEU A 447 1.75 -9.18 28.08
CA LEU A 447 2.54 -8.53 29.14
C LEU A 447 1.66 -8.19 30.36
N LEU A 448 0.45 -7.66 30.15
CA LEU A 448 -0.53 -7.40 31.21
C LEU A 448 -0.96 -8.70 31.91
N ALA A 449 -1.10 -9.80 31.15
CA ALA A 449 -1.43 -11.11 31.70
C ALA A 449 -0.32 -11.68 32.61
N LEU A 450 0.92 -11.20 32.47
CA LEU A 450 2.05 -11.58 33.34
C LEU A 450 2.14 -10.75 34.63
N ILE A 451 1.43 -9.64 34.79
CA ILE A 451 1.50 -8.79 36.00
C ILE A 451 1.05 -9.51 37.29
N PRO A 452 -0.01 -10.33 37.30
CA PRO A 452 -0.52 -10.87 38.55
C PRO A 452 0.45 -11.89 39.16
N HIS A 453 0.83 -11.66 40.43
CA HIS A 453 1.73 -12.54 41.18
C HIS A 453 1.32 -14.02 41.23
N TRP A 454 0.03 -14.34 41.06
CA TRP A 454 -0.42 -15.75 41.01
C TRP A 454 0.06 -16.47 39.75
N VAL A 455 0.25 -15.77 38.63
CA VAL A 455 0.75 -16.34 37.38
C VAL A 455 2.21 -16.78 37.54
N TRP A 456 3.00 -16.02 38.31
CA TRP A 456 4.38 -16.37 38.67
C TRP A 456 4.47 -17.59 39.59
N ARG A 457 3.39 -17.86 40.32
CA ARG A 457 3.26 -19.05 41.17
C ARG A 457 2.45 -20.18 40.52
N ALA A 458 2.07 -20.02 39.25
CA ALA A 458 1.35 -21.05 38.54
C ALA A 458 2.26 -22.27 38.33
N PRO A 459 1.71 -23.49 38.36
CA PRO A 459 2.52 -24.69 38.19
C PRO A 459 3.18 -24.67 36.80
N GLY A 460 4.47 -24.98 36.73
CA GLY A 460 5.23 -24.94 35.47
C GLY A 460 4.61 -25.78 34.35
N ARG A 461 3.89 -26.85 34.70
CA ARG A 461 3.11 -27.68 33.75
C ARG A 461 1.96 -26.91 33.10
N TRP A 462 1.23 -26.07 33.83
CA TRP A 462 0.16 -25.24 33.27
C TRP A 462 0.72 -24.24 32.26
N THR A 463 1.78 -23.52 32.65
CA THR A 463 2.44 -22.54 31.78
C THR A 463 2.93 -23.19 30.49
N LEU A 464 3.54 -24.37 30.60
CA LEU A 464 4.01 -25.13 29.44
C LEU A 464 2.84 -25.54 28.52
N GLU A 465 1.76 -26.12 29.06
CA GLU A 465 0.61 -26.53 28.24
C GLU A 465 -0.07 -25.35 27.53
N VAL A 466 -0.20 -24.20 28.20
CA VAL A 466 -0.80 -23.00 27.60
C VAL A 466 0.09 -22.42 26.50
N LEU A 467 1.40 -22.35 26.72
CA LEU A 467 2.36 -21.89 25.69
C LEU A 467 2.39 -22.85 24.49
N LEU A 468 2.37 -24.16 24.73
CA LEU A 468 2.29 -25.17 23.66
C LEU A 468 0.97 -25.06 22.89
N ALA A 469 -0.16 -24.83 23.57
CA ALA A 469 -1.45 -24.63 22.93
C ALA A 469 -1.46 -23.37 22.04
N ALA A 470 -0.88 -22.26 22.53
CA ALA A 470 -0.76 -21.03 21.75
C ALA A 470 0.21 -21.18 20.57
N ALA A 471 1.36 -21.85 20.76
CA ALA A 471 2.31 -22.15 19.69
C ALA A 471 1.69 -23.07 18.63
N LEU A 472 0.93 -24.08 19.04
CA LEU A 472 0.19 -24.95 18.14
C LEU A 472 -0.83 -24.16 17.32
N THR A 473 -1.62 -23.28 17.96
CA THR A 473 -2.54 -22.40 17.24
C THR A 473 -1.83 -21.50 16.25
N LEU A 474 -0.69 -20.90 16.63
CA LEU A 474 0.09 -20.05 15.73
C LEU A 474 0.53 -20.82 14.47
N VAL A 475 1.00 -22.06 14.63
CA VAL A 475 1.41 -22.92 13.52
C VAL A 475 0.19 -23.34 12.68
N LEU A 476 -0.85 -23.88 13.30
CA LEU A 476 -2.03 -24.39 12.59
C LEU A 476 -2.80 -23.27 11.86
N ALA A 477 -2.94 -22.09 12.46
CA ALA A 477 -3.55 -20.93 11.80
C ALA A 477 -2.61 -20.31 10.75
N GLY A 478 -1.30 -20.38 10.96
CA GLY A 478 -0.29 -19.92 10.01
C GLY A 478 -0.26 -20.73 8.72
N LEU A 479 -0.55 -22.03 8.75
CA LEU A 479 -0.55 -22.90 7.56
C LEU A 479 -1.49 -22.44 6.43
N PRO A 480 -2.82 -22.26 6.65
CA PRO A 480 -3.71 -21.79 5.59
C PRO A 480 -3.40 -20.35 5.15
N LEU A 481 -2.88 -19.50 6.04
CA LEU A 481 -2.50 -18.13 5.72
C LEU A 481 -1.24 -18.06 4.86
N THR A 482 -0.22 -18.86 5.20
CA THR A 482 1.00 -18.99 4.37
C THR A 482 0.67 -19.62 3.03
N GLY A 483 -0.16 -20.67 3.01
CA GLY A 483 -0.68 -21.22 1.76
C GLY A 483 -1.36 -20.17 0.89
N TRP A 484 -2.22 -19.32 1.47
CA TRP A 484 -2.88 -18.22 0.75
C TRP A 484 -1.89 -17.22 0.13
N LEU A 485 -0.76 -16.92 0.78
CA LEU A 485 0.31 -16.10 0.19
C LEU A 485 0.94 -16.75 -1.05
N TYR A 486 0.91 -18.08 -1.15
CA TYR A 486 1.32 -18.83 -2.33
C TYR A 486 0.17 -19.08 -3.33
N GLY A 487 -1.04 -18.59 -3.03
CA GLY A 487 -2.24 -18.74 -3.86
C GLY A 487 -3.14 -19.93 -3.50
N ARG A 488 -2.92 -20.58 -2.35
CA ARG A 488 -3.70 -21.77 -1.91
C ARG A 488 -4.13 -21.68 -0.44
N PRO A 489 -5.38 -21.31 -0.14
CA PRO A 489 -6.49 -21.09 -1.07
C PRO A 489 -6.34 -19.78 -1.85
N ALA A 490 -7.05 -19.63 -2.97
CA ALA A 490 -7.04 -18.39 -3.74
C ALA A 490 -7.77 -17.24 -3.04
N TYR A 491 -8.87 -17.56 -2.36
CA TYR A 491 -9.72 -16.57 -1.70
C TYR A 491 -9.28 -16.31 -0.26
N VAL A 492 -9.21 -15.02 0.08
CA VAL A 492 -8.87 -14.55 1.43
C VAL A 492 -9.87 -15.03 2.48
N SER A 493 -11.16 -15.05 2.15
CA SER A 493 -12.23 -15.49 3.06
C SER A 493 -12.04 -16.96 3.47
N THR A 494 -11.66 -17.82 2.52
CA THR A 494 -11.35 -19.22 2.79
C THR A 494 -10.13 -19.35 3.70
N ALA A 495 -9.06 -18.59 3.46
CA ALA A 495 -7.85 -18.62 4.29
C ALA A 495 -8.13 -18.20 5.74
N VAL A 496 -8.89 -17.11 5.92
CA VAL A 496 -9.29 -16.60 7.24
C VAL A 496 -10.21 -17.57 7.97
N ALA A 497 -11.18 -18.18 7.28
CA ALA A 497 -12.07 -19.18 7.87
C ALA A 497 -11.30 -20.43 8.34
N LEU A 498 -10.38 -20.94 7.51
CA LEU A 498 -9.51 -22.06 7.86
C LEU A 498 -8.61 -21.72 9.05
N ALA A 499 -8.02 -20.51 9.09
CA ALA A 499 -7.21 -20.06 10.22
C ALA A 499 -8.02 -19.97 11.52
N GLY A 500 -9.25 -19.46 11.45
CA GLY A 500 -10.16 -19.42 12.60
C GLY A 500 -10.54 -20.81 13.12
N LEU A 501 -10.87 -21.74 12.22
CA LEU A 501 -11.13 -23.14 12.58
C LEU A 501 -9.89 -23.83 13.18
N ALA A 502 -8.71 -23.51 12.67
CA ALA A 502 -7.43 -24.02 13.15
C ALA A 502 -7.08 -23.56 14.58
N ALA A 503 -7.74 -22.53 15.12
CA ALA A 503 -7.56 -22.10 16.51
C ALA A 503 -8.32 -22.98 17.53
N VAL A 504 -9.32 -23.75 17.08
CA VAL A 504 -10.19 -24.57 17.97
C VAL A 504 -9.39 -25.55 18.82
N PRO A 505 -8.42 -26.35 18.30
CA PRO A 505 -7.65 -27.27 19.12
C PRO A 505 -6.86 -26.57 20.24
N GLY A 506 -6.18 -25.45 19.95
CA GLY A 506 -5.45 -24.71 20.96
C GLY A 506 -6.37 -24.06 21.99
N LEU A 507 -7.56 -23.58 21.58
CA LEU A 507 -8.57 -23.09 22.52
C LEU A 507 -9.06 -24.19 23.46
N LEU A 508 -9.31 -25.40 22.96
CA LEU A 508 -9.71 -26.54 23.78
C LEU A 508 -8.60 -26.97 24.75
N LEU A 509 -7.34 -26.98 24.29
CA LEU A 509 -6.18 -27.29 25.13
C LEU A 509 -5.96 -26.23 26.22
N GLY A 510 -5.93 -24.95 25.86
CA GLY A 510 -5.79 -23.85 26.80
C GLY A 510 -6.95 -23.79 27.81
N TRP A 511 -8.17 -24.08 27.35
CA TRP A 511 -9.34 -24.25 28.21
C TRP A 511 -9.14 -25.41 29.18
N ARG A 512 -8.70 -26.58 28.72
CA ARG A 512 -8.48 -27.77 29.58
C ARG A 512 -7.35 -27.56 30.58
N ALA A 513 -6.27 -26.89 30.18
CA ALA A 513 -5.09 -26.66 31.00
C ALA A 513 -5.42 -25.97 32.33
N ALA A 514 -6.49 -25.14 32.37
CA ALA A 514 -6.94 -24.49 33.61
C ALA A 514 -7.19 -25.46 34.79
N ARG A 515 -7.49 -26.75 34.53
CA ARG A 515 -7.63 -27.78 35.57
C ARG A 515 -6.34 -28.05 36.36
N LEU A 516 -5.19 -27.69 35.79
CA LEU A 516 -3.88 -27.85 36.44
C LEU A 516 -3.63 -26.78 37.50
N VAL A 517 -4.45 -25.73 37.55
CA VAL A 517 -4.35 -24.68 38.55
C VAL A 517 -5.22 -25.07 39.73
N GLY A 518 -4.59 -25.54 40.82
CA GLY A 518 -5.28 -25.92 42.06
C GLY A 518 -5.84 -24.71 42.82
N SER A 519 -6.79 -24.96 43.73
CA SER A 519 -7.18 -23.97 44.74
C SER A 519 -5.95 -23.65 45.59
N PHE A 520 -5.48 -22.40 45.53
CA PHE A 520 -4.37 -21.94 46.35
C PHE A 520 -4.70 -22.20 47.82
N GLU A 521 -3.96 -23.09 48.49
CA GLU A 521 -3.93 -23.08 49.96
C GLU A 521 -3.29 -21.75 50.38
N PRO A 522 -3.94 -20.94 51.23
CA PRO A 522 -3.26 -19.83 51.89
C PRO A 522 -2.04 -20.41 52.60
N LEU A 523 -0.86 -19.78 52.44
CA LEU A 523 0.23 -20.07 53.37
C LEU A 523 -0.33 -19.88 54.77
N ALA A 524 -0.32 -20.94 55.59
CA ALA A 524 -0.64 -20.81 57.00
C ALA A 524 0.24 -19.68 57.56
N ASP A 525 -0.39 -18.69 58.21
CA ASP A 525 0.38 -17.66 58.89
C ASP A 525 1.40 -18.35 59.81
N PRO A 526 2.68 -17.93 59.79
CA PRO A 526 3.63 -18.45 60.76
C PRO A 526 3.04 -18.22 62.16
N PRO A 527 3.12 -19.21 63.08
CA PRO A 527 2.51 -19.06 64.39
C PRO A 527 3.05 -17.78 65.04
N TYR A 528 2.17 -16.80 65.26
CA TYR A 528 2.52 -15.61 66.02
C TYR A 528 2.99 -16.09 67.40
N PRO A 529 4.17 -15.67 67.89
CA PRO A 529 4.55 -15.95 69.26
C PRO A 529 3.46 -15.39 70.20
N PRO A 530 3.10 -16.10 71.28
CA PRO A 530 2.03 -15.68 72.17
C PRO A 530 2.31 -14.26 72.67
N ALA A 531 1.29 -13.41 72.62
CA ALA A 531 1.38 -12.02 73.06
C ALA A 531 1.86 -11.96 74.51
N VAL A 532 2.96 -11.25 74.75
CA VAL A 532 3.47 -10.97 76.10
C VAL A 532 2.40 -10.16 76.84
N PRO A 533 1.93 -10.59 78.03
CA PRO A 533 0.93 -9.83 78.78
C PRO A 533 1.46 -8.44 79.14
N HIS A 534 0.77 -7.38 78.71
CA HIS A 534 1.06 -6.03 79.17
C HIS A 534 0.74 -5.89 80.67
N PRO A 535 1.63 -5.30 81.48
CA PRO A 535 1.32 -5.04 82.89
C PRO A 535 0.18 -4.02 83.01
N ALA A 536 -0.77 -4.31 83.90
CA ALA A 536 -1.95 -3.51 84.15
C ALA A 536 -1.57 -2.05 84.51
N ARG A 537 -2.18 -1.09 83.80
CA ARG A 537 -2.03 0.34 84.13
C ARG A 537 -2.72 0.64 85.47
N PRO A 538 -2.12 1.44 86.36
CA PRO A 538 -2.76 1.82 87.62
C PRO A 538 -3.95 2.77 87.38
N VAL A 539 -5.03 2.49 88.09
CA VAL A 539 -6.29 3.27 88.11
C VAL A 539 -6.01 4.64 88.73
N ARG A 540 -6.35 5.74 88.03
CA ARG A 540 -6.32 7.11 88.59
C ARG A 540 -7.55 7.34 89.47
N PRO A 541 -7.42 7.99 90.64
CA PRO A 541 -8.57 8.33 91.48
C PRO A 541 -9.34 9.54 90.91
N PRO A 542 -10.65 9.68 91.26
CA PRO A 542 -11.51 10.73 90.74
C PRO A 542 -11.21 12.11 91.37
N ALA A 543 -11.37 13.16 90.58
CA ALA A 543 -11.15 14.55 90.99
C ALA A 543 -12.26 15.07 91.91
N PRO A 544 -11.94 15.89 92.94
CA PRO A 544 -12.95 16.55 93.77
C PRO A 544 -13.58 17.76 93.04
N ARG A 545 -14.82 18.07 93.42
CA ARG A 545 -15.74 19.06 92.82
C ARG A 545 -15.28 20.50 92.91
#